data_AF-A0A378TYZ0-F1
#
_entry.id   AF-A0A378TYZ0-F1
#
_cell.length_a   1.000
_cell.length_b   1.000
_cell.length_c   1.000
_cell.angle_alpha   90.00
_cell.angle_beta   90.00
_cell.angle_gamma   90.00
#
_symmetry.space_group_name_H-M   'P 1'
#
loop_
_entity.id
_entity.type
_entity.pdbx_description
1 polymer ?
#
loop_
_entity_poly.entity_id
_entity_poly.type
_entity_poly.pdbx_seq_one_letter_code
_entity_poly.pdbx_strand_id
1 'polypeptide(L)'
;MLKALCLLMLSGASVAASASGSIDTFMQSKKVIVYTDKAELCFADTRECHPVLIGKTTPKGRFDLQLYSTEKAGYGGDVIGFKQEKDFLFALHRVWTLKPSERRLERIRSPLVADRIMTNGCINVHDEVYEKLKTYFVLEIL
;
A
#
# COMPACT_ATOMS: atom_id res chain seq x y z
N MET A 1 -22.04 -60.82 -27.03
CA MET A 1 -20.84 -60.33 -26.33
C MET A 1 -20.10 -59.38 -27.28
N LEU A 2 -20.23 -58.06 -27.08
CA LEU A 2 -19.56 -57.06 -27.91
C LEU A 2 -18.51 -56.32 -27.07
N LYS A 3 -17.29 -56.29 -27.60
CA LYS A 3 -16.04 -55.98 -26.92
C LYS A 3 -15.83 -54.48 -26.70
N ALA A 4 -15.41 -54.16 -25.48
CA ALA A 4 -14.37 -53.20 -25.08
C ALA A 4 -14.16 -51.91 -25.90
N LEU A 5 -14.63 -50.81 -25.29
CA LEU A 5 -13.84 -49.64 -24.85
C LEU A 5 -12.44 -49.44 -25.46
N CYS A 6 -12.22 -48.29 -26.10
CA CYS A 6 -10.92 -47.62 -26.09
C CYS A 6 -11.16 -46.10 -26.05
N LEU A 7 -11.15 -45.55 -24.84
CA LEU A 7 -11.24 -44.11 -24.58
C LEU A 7 -9.82 -43.54 -24.76
N LEU A 8 -9.57 -42.84 -25.86
CA LEU A 8 -8.33 -42.10 -26.07
C LEU A 8 -8.32 -40.86 -25.18
N MET A 9 -7.60 -40.97 -24.06
CA MET A 9 -7.25 -39.86 -23.18
C MET A 9 -6.26 -38.95 -23.92
N LEU A 10 -6.74 -37.79 -24.41
CA LEU A 10 -5.84 -36.69 -24.75
C LEU A 10 -5.50 -35.93 -23.46
N SER A 11 -4.28 -36.15 -23.00
CA SER A 11 -3.60 -35.38 -21.96
C SER A 11 -3.40 -33.92 -22.42
N GLY A 12 -4.36 -33.05 -22.10
CA GLY A 12 -4.19 -31.60 -22.16
C GLY A 12 -3.44 -31.11 -20.92
N ALA A 13 -2.11 -31.22 -20.91
CA ALA A 13 -1.29 -30.61 -19.87
C ALA A 13 -1.37 -29.08 -19.97
N SER A 14 -1.70 -28.47 -18.83
CA SER A 14 -2.09 -27.07 -18.67
C SER A 14 -0.94 -26.09 -18.92
N VAL A 15 -1.10 -25.18 -19.87
CA VAL A 15 -0.10 -24.12 -20.20
C VAL A 15 -0.27 -22.86 -19.34
N ALA A 16 -1.08 -22.89 -18.28
CA ALA A 16 -1.49 -21.69 -17.54
C ALA A 16 -0.55 -21.28 -16.38
N ALA A 17 0.44 -22.10 -16.01
CA ALA A 17 1.25 -21.88 -14.80
C ALA A 17 2.39 -20.85 -14.95
N SER A 18 2.85 -20.54 -16.17
CA SER A 18 4.04 -19.71 -16.38
C SER A 18 3.77 -18.20 -16.38
N ALA A 19 2.53 -17.78 -16.64
CA ALA A 19 2.16 -16.35 -16.70
C ALA A 19 1.87 -15.75 -15.31
N SER A 20 1.26 -16.52 -14.40
CA SER A 20 0.95 -16.04 -13.05
C SER A 20 2.20 -15.74 -12.24
N GLY A 21 3.23 -16.60 -12.32
CA GLY A 21 4.49 -16.40 -11.61
C GLY A 21 5.24 -15.11 -12.00
N SER A 22 5.13 -14.68 -13.26
CA SER A 22 5.73 -13.42 -13.72
C SER A 22 4.97 -12.19 -13.20
N ILE A 23 3.65 -12.25 -13.13
CA ILE A 23 2.81 -11.15 -12.62
C ILE A 23 2.99 -11.01 -11.12
N ASP A 24 2.97 -12.12 -10.38
CA ASP A 24 3.18 -12.11 -8.94
C ASP A 24 4.57 -11.53 -8.60
N THR A 25 5.61 -11.98 -9.31
CA THR A 25 6.98 -11.43 -9.13
C THR A 25 7.03 -9.93 -9.41
N PHE A 26 6.36 -9.47 -10.47
CA PHE A 26 6.26 -8.04 -10.77
C PHE A 26 5.54 -7.27 -9.65
N MET A 27 4.40 -7.76 -9.17
CA MET A 27 3.67 -7.10 -8.09
C MET A 27 4.50 -7.03 -6.81
N GLN A 28 5.22 -8.10 -6.49
CA GLN A 28 6.14 -8.17 -5.35
C GLN A 28 7.32 -7.19 -5.49
N SER A 29 7.76 -6.90 -6.72
CA SER A 29 8.82 -5.92 -6.99
C SER A 29 8.37 -4.47 -6.76
N LYS A 30 7.07 -4.17 -6.95
CA LYS A 30 6.50 -2.84 -6.71
C LYS A 30 6.14 -2.68 -5.23
N LYS A 31 7.20 -2.51 -4.43
CA LYS A 31 7.16 -2.37 -2.98
C LYS A 31 7.57 -0.98 -2.51
N VAL A 32 6.91 -0.50 -1.45
CA VAL A 32 7.35 0.65 -0.65
C VAL A 32 7.65 0.22 0.78
N ILE A 33 8.60 0.91 1.41
CA ILE A 33 9.04 0.63 2.78
C ILE A 33 8.86 1.89 3.62
N VAL A 34 8.16 1.79 4.75
CA VAL A 34 8.01 2.85 5.73
C VAL A 34 8.93 2.59 6.90
N TYR A 35 9.85 3.52 7.14
CA TYR A 35 10.75 3.52 8.29
C TYR A 35 10.14 4.37 9.39
N THR A 36 9.55 3.73 10.41
CA THR A 36 8.80 4.44 11.45
C THR A 36 9.68 5.28 12.39
N ASP A 37 10.95 4.91 12.51
CA ASP A 37 11.97 5.66 13.25
C ASP A 37 12.36 6.99 12.57
N LYS A 38 12.20 7.07 11.25
CA LYS A 38 12.48 8.27 10.44
C LYS A 38 11.22 9.01 10.02
N ALA A 39 10.05 8.38 10.14
CA ALA A 39 8.81 8.85 9.53
C ALA A 39 9.01 9.17 8.03
N GLU A 40 9.57 8.20 7.31
CA GLU A 40 9.86 8.26 5.88
C GLU A 40 9.26 7.04 5.16
N LEU A 41 8.78 7.26 3.93
CA LEU A 41 8.39 6.23 2.99
C LEU A 41 9.38 6.21 1.83
N CYS A 42 9.97 5.05 1.56
CA CYS A 42 10.93 4.85 0.49
C CYS A 42 10.38 3.90 -0.58
N PHE A 43 10.52 4.27 -1.84
CA PHE A 43 10.22 3.41 -2.98
C PHE A 43 11.37 2.43 -3.19
N ALA A 44 11.12 1.12 -3.08
CA ALA A 44 12.19 0.12 -3.08
C ALA A 44 12.93 0.05 -4.43
N ASP A 45 12.23 0.30 -5.53
CA ASP A 45 12.76 0.29 -6.90
C ASP A 45 13.59 1.54 -7.23
N THR A 46 13.11 2.73 -6.86
CA THR A 46 13.81 4.00 -7.17
C THR A 46 14.77 4.46 -6.07
N ARG A 47 14.67 3.88 -4.86
CA ARG A 47 15.38 4.32 -3.64
C ARG A 47 15.10 5.76 -3.22
N GLU A 48 14.03 6.33 -3.75
CA GLU A 48 13.56 7.67 -3.42
C GLU A 48 12.77 7.62 -2.11
N CYS A 49 13.10 8.48 -1.15
CA CYS A 49 12.46 8.55 0.15
C CYS A 49 11.75 9.89 0.35
N HIS A 50 10.60 9.83 1.01
CA HIS A 50 9.72 10.98 1.23
C HIS A 50 9.31 11.06 2.70
N PRO A 51 9.26 12.26 3.30
CA PRO A 51 8.72 12.42 4.63
C PRO A 51 7.23 12.13 4.63
N VAL A 52 6.76 11.47 5.69
CA VAL A 52 5.36 11.09 5.87
C VAL A 52 4.88 11.45 7.26
N LEU A 53 3.57 11.61 7.44
CA LEU A 53 2.97 11.66 8.77
C LEU A 53 2.52 10.26 9.17
N ILE A 54 2.91 9.81 10.36
CA ILE A 54 2.56 8.49 10.89
C ILE A 54 1.97 8.61 12.28
N GLY A 55 1.48 7.50 12.82
CA GLY A 55 0.95 7.41 14.18
C GLY A 55 1.79 6.45 15.02
N LYS A 56 1.71 6.60 16.35
CA LYS A 56 2.32 5.63 17.27
C LYS A 56 1.72 4.23 17.14
N THR A 57 0.51 4.15 16.60
CA THR A 57 -0.27 2.94 16.35
C THR A 57 -0.13 2.43 14.91
N THR A 58 0.69 3.06 14.07
CA THR A 58 0.97 2.55 12.72
C THR A 58 1.57 1.13 12.84
N PRO A 59 0.89 0.08 12.34
CA PRO A 59 1.27 -1.28 12.64
C PRO A 59 2.50 -1.68 11.82
N LYS A 60 3.43 -2.40 12.45
CA LYS A 60 4.59 -2.97 11.76
C LYS A 60 4.20 -4.25 11.02
N GLY A 61 4.91 -4.55 9.93
CA GLY A 61 4.72 -5.77 9.15
C GLY A 61 4.66 -5.52 7.65
N ARG A 62 4.34 -6.58 6.92
CA ARG A 62 4.16 -6.55 5.46
C ARG A 62 2.67 -6.64 5.14
N PHE A 63 2.21 -5.76 4.28
CA PHE A 63 0.80 -5.59 3.91
C PHE A 63 0.66 -5.50 2.40
N ASP A 64 -0.44 -6.01 1.87
CA ASP A 64 -0.82 -5.78 0.48
C ASP A 64 -1.68 -4.50 0.41
N LEU A 65 -1.48 -3.73 -0.65
CA LEU A 65 -2.16 -2.45 -0.86
C LEU A 65 -3.42 -2.63 -1.69
N GLN A 66 -4.51 -1.99 -1.25
CA GLN A 66 -5.77 -1.99 -1.97
C GLN A 66 -6.34 -0.57 -2.06
N LEU A 67 -6.75 -0.16 -3.26
CA LEU A 67 -7.39 1.13 -3.49
C LEU A 67 -8.87 1.06 -3.13
N TYR A 68 -9.34 2.04 -2.36
CA TYR A 68 -10.75 2.22 -2.00
C TYR A 68 -11.21 3.62 -2.39
N SER A 69 -12.41 3.73 -2.97
CA SER A 69 -13.07 5.01 -3.14
C SER A 69 -13.64 5.51 -1.81
N THR A 70 -13.71 6.82 -1.65
CA THR A 70 -14.35 7.44 -0.48
C THR A 70 -14.93 8.81 -0.81
N GLU A 71 -16.12 9.08 -0.28
CA GLU A 71 -16.77 10.40 -0.35
C GLU A 71 -16.39 11.29 0.83
N LYS A 72 -15.60 10.78 1.78
CA LYS A 72 -15.20 11.55 2.97
C LYS A 72 -14.35 12.75 2.57
N ALA A 73 -14.74 13.92 3.06
CA ALA A 73 -14.05 15.17 2.77
C ALA A 73 -12.57 15.14 3.23
N GLY A 74 -11.71 15.76 2.43
CA GLY A 74 -10.28 15.90 2.70
C GLY A 74 -9.40 14.72 2.28
N TYR A 75 -9.97 13.61 1.79
CA TYR A 75 -9.19 12.46 1.28
C TYR A 75 -8.89 12.53 -0.22
N GLY A 76 -9.65 13.33 -0.98
CA GLY A 76 -9.46 13.47 -2.44
C GLY A 76 -10.08 12.35 -3.27
N GLY A 77 -11.11 11.67 -2.75
CA GLY A 77 -11.93 10.70 -3.49
C GLY A 77 -11.51 9.24 -3.32
N ASP A 78 -10.29 8.97 -2.85
CA ASP A 78 -9.76 7.63 -2.66
C ASP A 78 -8.74 7.56 -1.52
N VAL A 79 -8.49 6.34 -1.03
CA VAL A 79 -7.41 5.99 -0.09
C VAL A 79 -6.81 4.64 -0.46
N ILE A 80 -5.56 4.39 -0.08
CA ILE A 80 -4.91 3.08 -0.26
C ILE A 80 -4.90 2.36 1.09
N GLY A 81 -5.82 1.43 1.30
CA GLY A 81 -5.90 0.61 2.51
C GLY A 81 -4.81 -0.45 2.55
N PHE A 82 -4.33 -0.78 3.75
CA PHE A 82 -3.33 -1.84 3.95
C PHE A 82 -3.64 -2.76 5.14
N LYS A 83 -4.51 -2.35 6.07
CA LYS A 83 -4.96 -3.20 7.17
C LYS A 83 -6.34 -2.78 7.65
N GLN A 84 -7.26 -3.73 7.79
CA GLN A 84 -8.56 -3.50 8.43
C GLN A 84 -8.55 -4.13 9.81
N GLU A 85 -8.93 -3.36 10.83
CA GLU A 85 -9.20 -3.84 12.18
C GLU A 85 -10.57 -3.35 12.64
N LYS A 86 -11.54 -4.27 12.79
CA LYS A 86 -12.93 -3.93 13.12
C LYS A 86 -13.44 -2.84 12.17
N ASP A 87 -13.82 -1.67 12.69
CA ASP A 87 -14.34 -0.54 11.93
C ASP A 87 -13.27 0.47 11.49
N PHE A 88 -11.98 0.15 11.70
CA PHE A 88 -10.87 1.04 11.36
C PHE A 88 -10.03 0.49 10.20
N LEU A 89 -9.97 1.26 9.11
CA LEU A 89 -9.07 1.02 7.98
C LEU A 89 -7.79 1.84 8.17
N PHE A 90 -6.66 1.15 8.37
CA PHE A 90 -5.35 1.77 8.22
C PHE A 90 -5.06 1.96 6.72
N ALA A 91 -4.72 3.18 6.35
CA ALA A 91 -4.51 3.55 4.95
C ALA A 91 -3.34 4.52 4.75
N LEU A 92 -2.78 4.50 3.54
CA LEU A 92 -2.04 5.62 3.00
C LEU A 92 -3.02 6.60 2.35
N HIS A 93 -2.85 7.89 2.60
CA HIS A 93 -3.66 8.92 1.96
C HIS A 93 -2.93 10.25 1.86
N ARG A 94 -3.45 11.16 1.05
CA ARG A 94 -2.97 12.55 0.93
C ARG A 94 -3.00 13.26 2.29
N VAL A 95 -2.17 14.28 2.51
CA VAL A 95 -2.21 15.06 3.75
C VAL A 95 -3.62 15.64 3.99
N TRP A 96 -4.27 15.19 5.07
CA TRP A 96 -5.62 15.66 5.41
C TRP A 96 -5.57 17.02 6.11
N THR A 97 -6.24 18.03 5.55
CA THR A 97 -6.07 19.44 5.93
C THR A 97 -7.30 20.11 6.54
N LEU A 98 -8.41 19.37 6.75
CA LEU A 98 -9.65 19.98 7.26
C LEU A 98 -9.59 20.41 8.74
N LYS A 99 -8.46 20.21 9.42
CA LYS A 99 -8.20 20.77 10.75
C LYS A 99 -6.89 21.58 10.74
N PRO A 100 -6.96 22.88 10.38
CA PRO A 100 -5.77 23.72 10.22
C PRO A 100 -4.89 23.81 11.48
N SER A 101 -5.49 23.72 12.68
CA SER A 101 -4.76 23.75 13.95
C SER A 101 -3.78 22.58 14.14
N GLU A 102 -3.91 21.49 13.37
CA GLU A 102 -2.95 20.39 13.38
C GLU A 102 -1.68 20.69 12.58
N ARG A 103 -1.70 21.70 11.69
CA ARG A 103 -0.55 22.13 10.88
C ARG A 103 0.14 20.98 10.14
N ARG A 104 -0.66 20.10 9.52
CA ARG A 104 -0.14 18.85 8.92
C ARG A 104 0.82 19.11 7.75
N LEU A 105 0.59 20.15 6.94
CA LEU A 105 1.45 20.52 5.82
C LEU A 105 2.80 21.08 6.28
N GLU A 106 2.85 21.73 7.43
CA GLU A 106 4.08 22.20 8.05
C GLU A 106 4.82 21.04 8.70
N ARG A 107 4.09 20.18 9.44
CA ARG A 107 4.65 19.01 10.12
C ARG A 107 5.33 18.05 9.16
N ILE A 108 4.70 17.73 8.02
CA ILE A 108 5.29 16.77 7.06
C ILE A 108 6.60 17.29 6.45
N ARG A 109 6.80 18.62 6.43
CA ARG A 109 8.04 19.27 5.97
C ARG A 109 9.05 19.53 7.08
N SER A 110 8.66 19.37 8.35
CA SER A 110 9.57 19.58 9.48
C SER A 110 10.74 18.61 9.34
N PRO A 111 11.99 19.00 9.65
CA PRO A 111 13.10 18.07 9.73
C PRO A 111 13.00 17.15 10.97
N LEU A 112 12.24 17.54 11.99
CA LEU A 112 12.11 16.78 13.24
C LEU A 112 11.11 15.62 13.08
N VAL A 113 11.57 14.38 13.28
CA VAL A 113 10.71 13.18 13.24
C VAL A 113 9.52 13.30 14.20
N ALA A 114 9.73 13.86 15.39
CA ALA A 114 8.69 14.01 16.40
C ALA A 114 7.49 14.84 15.91
N ASP A 115 7.69 15.80 15.00
CA ASP A 115 6.59 16.58 14.44
C ASP A 115 5.70 15.76 13.49
N ARG A 116 6.29 14.71 12.90
CA ARG A 116 5.67 13.82 11.91
C ARG A 116 4.94 12.62 12.53
N ILE A 117 5.08 12.40 13.84
CA ILE A 117 4.31 11.38 14.58
C ILE A 117 3.06 12.03 15.18
N MET A 118 1.93 11.94 14.47
CA MET A 118 0.70 12.64 14.86
C MET A 118 -0.62 11.95 14.46
N THR A 119 -0.61 10.98 13.55
CA THR A 119 -1.84 10.33 13.08
C THR A 119 -2.31 9.25 14.07
N ASN A 120 -3.50 8.71 13.85
CA ASN A 120 -4.03 7.57 14.60
C ASN A 120 -3.61 6.21 13.99
N GLY A 121 -2.64 6.19 13.08
CA GLY A 121 -2.10 4.97 12.46
C GLY A 121 -1.99 5.02 10.95
N CYS A 122 -2.78 5.86 10.29
CA CYS A 122 -2.67 6.11 8.84
C CYS A 122 -1.33 6.78 8.48
N ILE A 123 -0.90 6.59 7.24
CA ILE A 123 0.32 7.18 6.71
C ILE A 123 -0.08 8.29 5.74
N ASN A 124 0.15 9.55 6.12
CA ASN A 124 -0.15 10.66 5.22
C ASN A 124 1.08 10.99 4.38
N VAL A 125 0.87 11.20 3.09
CA VAL A 125 1.91 11.53 2.12
C VAL A 125 1.52 12.78 1.32
N HIS A 126 2.49 13.41 0.65
CA HIS A 126 2.20 14.46 -0.32
C HIS A 126 1.44 13.90 -1.53
N ASP A 127 0.70 14.76 -2.23
CA ASP A 127 -0.21 14.34 -3.30
C ASP A 127 0.52 13.60 -4.43
N GLU A 128 1.69 14.06 -4.83
CA GLU A 128 2.52 13.43 -5.86
C GLU A 128 3.02 12.04 -5.45
N VAL A 129 3.34 11.85 -4.17
CA VAL A 129 3.74 10.56 -3.62
C VAL A 129 2.54 9.61 -3.61
N TYR A 130 1.36 10.12 -3.26
CA TYR A 130 0.12 9.36 -3.27
C TYR A 130 -0.25 8.85 -4.67
N GLU A 131 -0.18 9.70 -5.70
CA GLU A 131 -0.47 9.26 -7.06
C GLU A 131 0.52 8.20 -7.54
N LYS A 132 1.81 8.34 -7.20
CA LYS A 132 2.81 7.32 -7.49
C LYS A 132 2.51 6.00 -6.78
N LEU A 133 2.08 6.04 -5.52
CA LEU A 133 1.74 4.86 -4.71
C LEU A 133 0.61 4.00 -5.29
N LYS A 134 -0.30 4.56 -6.10
CA LYS A 134 -1.35 3.79 -6.77
C LYS A 134 -0.81 2.71 -7.73
N THR A 135 0.46 2.78 -8.09
CA THR A 135 1.17 1.80 -8.94
C THR A 135 1.98 0.78 -8.15
N TYR A 136 1.87 0.78 -6.82
CA TYR A 136 2.55 -0.12 -5.90
C TYR A 136 1.56 -1.04 -5.21
N PHE A 137 2.01 -2.25 -4.87
CA PHE A 137 1.14 -3.32 -4.38
C PHE A 137 1.53 -3.83 -3.00
N VAL A 138 2.76 -3.56 -2.56
CA VAL A 138 3.29 -4.06 -1.30
C VAL A 138 3.77 -2.89 -0.44
N LEU A 139 3.35 -2.90 0.83
CA LEU A 139 3.83 -2.01 1.87
C LEU A 139 4.54 -2.83 2.94
N GLU A 140 5.76 -2.43 3.26
CA GLU A 140 6.50 -2.96 4.39
C GLU A 140 6.71 -1.83 5.41
N ILE A 141 6.36 -2.07 6.68
CA ILE A 141 6.47 -1.08 7.76
C ILE A 141 7.44 -1.62 8.80
N LEU A 142 8.54 -0.90 8.98
CA LEU A 142 9.68 -1.24 9.84
C LEU A 142 9.75 -0.33 11.08
#